data_AF-A0A376LQT1-F1
#
_entry.id   AF-A0A376LQT1-F1
#
_cell.length_a   1.000
_cell.length_b   1.000
_cell.length_c   1.000
_cell.angle_alpha   90.00
_cell.angle_beta   90.00
_cell.angle_gamma   90.00
#
_symmetry.space_group_name_H-M   'P 1'
#
loop_
_entity.id
_entity.type
_entity.pdbx_description
1 polymer ?
#
loop_
_entity_poly.entity_id
_entity_poly.type
_entity_poly.pdbx_seq_one_letter_code
_entity_poly.pdbx_strand_id
1 'polypeptide(L)'
;MKRRAEVPVMITKHCLRFAFNLCPKQAKGNIKSWKATPMQLVNGDEVLTLKFDCRPCEMHVIGKIKNHILKMPLPGSVVASVSPDDLLKTLPKRKG
;
A
#
# COMPACT_ATOMS: atom_id res chain seq x y z
N MET A 1 3.78 -1.29 24.87
CA MET A 1 3.22 -2.44 24.12
C MET A 1 3.28 -2.15 22.62
N LYS A 2 4.43 -2.41 21.95
CA LYS A 2 4.57 -2.16 20.50
C LYS A 2 3.83 -3.26 19.75
N ARG A 3 2.58 -3.01 19.36
CA ARG A 3 1.95 -3.81 18.31
C ARG A 3 2.81 -3.57 17.07
N ARG A 4 3.60 -4.57 16.67
CA ARG A 4 4.22 -4.60 15.33
C ARG A 4 3.05 -4.64 14.36
N ALA A 5 2.53 -3.47 14.02
CA ALA A 5 1.31 -3.34 13.26
C ALA A 5 1.57 -3.95 11.88
N GLU A 6 0.72 -4.89 11.51
CA GLU A 6 0.57 -5.30 10.13
C GLU A 6 0.09 -4.08 9.35
N VAL A 7 0.91 -3.55 8.44
CA VAL A 7 0.62 -2.33 7.69
C VAL A 7 0.55 -2.66 6.20
N PRO A 8 -0.44 -2.13 5.45
CA PRO A 8 -0.46 -2.25 4.01
C PRO A 8 0.73 -1.49 3.42
N VAL A 9 1.60 -2.22 2.74
CA VAL A 9 2.79 -1.69 2.06
C VAL A 9 2.45 -1.33 0.61
N MET A 10 1.54 -2.08 -0.02
CA MET A 10 1.15 -1.90 -1.41
C MET A 10 -0.32 -2.29 -1.60
N ILE A 11 -1.00 -1.58 -2.50
CA ILE A 11 -2.34 -1.93 -2.99
C ILE A 11 -2.23 -2.12 -4.50
N THR A 12 -2.66 -3.28 -5.00
CA THR A 12 -2.64 -3.59 -6.43
C THR A 12 -4.05 -3.82 -6.95
N LYS A 13 -4.34 -3.30 -8.16
CA LYS A 13 -5.60 -3.57 -8.88
C LYS A 13 -5.59 -4.93 -9.59
N HIS A 14 -4.41 -5.49 -9.84
CA HIS A 14 -4.29 -6.85 -10.37
C HIS A 14 -4.39 -7.84 -9.21
N CYS A 15 -5.42 -8.69 -9.25
CA CYS A 15 -5.73 -9.63 -8.18
C CYS A 15 -5.25 -11.04 -8.56
N LEU A 16 -4.36 -11.64 -7.78
CA LEU A 16 -3.87 -13.00 -8.06
C LEU A 16 -5.00 -14.03 -8.14
N ARG A 17 -6.06 -13.88 -7.36
CA ARG A 17 -7.23 -14.77 -7.45
C ARG A 17 -7.90 -14.73 -8.82
N PHE A 18 -7.84 -13.59 -9.52
CA PHE A 18 -8.33 -13.49 -10.89
C PHE A 18 -7.41 -14.26 -11.86
N ALA A 19 -6.10 -14.12 -11.72
CA ALA A 19 -5.13 -14.87 -12.52
C ALA A 19 -5.25 -16.40 -12.33
N PHE A 20 -5.61 -16.85 -11.13
CA PHE A 20 -5.83 -18.27 -10.82
C PHE A 20 -7.25 -18.78 -11.10
N ASN A 21 -8.13 -17.99 -11.74
CA ASN A 21 -9.54 -18.34 -11.97
C ASN A 21 -10.34 -18.63 -10.68
N LEU A 22 -9.87 -18.14 -9.53
CA LEU A 22 -10.49 -18.26 -8.21
C LEU A 22 -11.35 -17.05 -7.85
N CYS A 23 -11.48 -16.09 -8.77
CA CYS A 23 -12.23 -14.86 -8.54
C CYS A 23 -13.74 -15.13 -8.65
N PRO A 24 -14.56 -14.66 -7.69
CA PRO A 24 -16.02 -14.79 -7.77
C PRO A 24 -16.62 -14.07 -8.98
N LYS A 25 -15.90 -13.14 -9.63
CA LYS A 25 -16.33 -12.50 -10.89
C LYS A 25 -16.27 -13.46 -12.09
N GLN A 26 -15.42 -14.49 -12.05
CA GLN A 26 -15.27 -15.46 -13.13
C GLN A 26 -16.12 -16.72 -12.91
N ALA A 27 -16.36 -17.08 -11.65
CA ALA A 27 -17.23 -18.19 -11.29
C ALA A 27 -18.70 -17.81 -11.53
N LYS A 28 -19.27 -18.28 -12.66
CA LYS A 28 -20.70 -18.14 -12.97
C LYS A 28 -21.55 -18.77 -11.85
N GLY A 29 -22.13 -17.91 -11.00
CA GLY A 29 -23.15 -18.28 -10.03
C GLY A 29 -22.63 -18.95 -8.75
N ASN A 30 -23.00 -18.37 -7.61
CA ASN A 30 -23.13 -19.05 -6.31
C ASN A 30 -21.88 -19.29 -5.45
N ILE A 31 -20.84 -18.45 -5.52
CA ILE A 31 -19.87 -18.40 -4.41
C ILE A 31 -20.46 -17.54 -3.29
N LYS A 32 -21.08 -18.19 -2.29
CA LYS A 32 -21.60 -17.55 -1.05
C LYS A 32 -20.49 -16.94 -0.18
N SER A 33 -19.23 -17.34 -0.38
CA SER A 33 -18.09 -16.78 0.36
C SER A 33 -17.45 -15.63 -0.40
N TRP A 34 -17.95 -14.42 -0.18
CA TRP A 34 -17.26 -13.19 -0.60
C TRP A 34 -15.93 -13.00 0.13
N LYS A 35 -15.75 -13.70 1.26
CA LYS A 35 -14.49 -13.73 2.00
C LYS A 35 -13.51 -14.64 1.29
N ALA A 36 -12.64 -14.02 0.50
CA ALA A 36 -11.46 -14.67 -0.01
C ALA A 36 -10.50 -15.01 1.15
N THR A 37 -10.02 -16.24 1.20
CA THR A 37 -8.95 -16.64 2.10
C THR A 37 -7.71 -15.80 1.80
N PRO A 38 -7.06 -15.19 2.81
CA PRO A 38 -5.80 -14.50 2.61
C PRO A 38 -4.74 -15.46 2.07
N MET A 39 -3.87 -14.97 1.20
CA MET A 39 -2.71 -15.72 0.71
C MET A 39 -1.42 -15.14 1.32
N GLN A 40 -0.33 -15.89 1.23
CA GLN A 40 0.98 -15.40 1.66
C GLN A 40 1.93 -15.35 0.47
N LEU A 41 2.68 -14.26 0.37
CA LEU A 41 3.79 -14.12 -0.55
C LEU A 41 5.08 -14.24 0.26
N VAL A 42 5.88 -15.24 -0.07
CA VAL A 42 7.18 -15.46 0.55
C VAL A 42 8.25 -14.93 -0.40
N ASN A 43 9.06 -13.99 0.08
CA ASN A 43 10.18 -13.43 -0.65
C ASN A 43 11.45 -13.53 0.22
N GLY A 44 12.21 -14.62 0.04
CA GLY A 44 13.32 -14.96 0.93
C GLY A 44 12.84 -15.12 2.37
N ASP A 45 13.36 -14.29 3.26
CA ASP A 45 13.02 -14.30 4.70
C ASP A 45 11.77 -13.47 5.06
N GLU A 46 11.13 -12.83 4.07
CA GLU A 46 9.94 -12.02 4.28
C GLU A 46 8.65 -12.77 3.92
N VAL A 47 7.71 -12.78 4.85
CA VAL A 47 6.35 -13.27 4.62
C VAL A 47 5.39 -12.10 4.63
N LEU A 48 4.81 -11.81 3.47
CA LEU A 48 3.79 -10.79 3.28
C LEU A 48 2.41 -11.45 3.18
N THR A 49 1.42 -10.85 3.81
CA THR A 49 0.03 -11.33 3.76
C THR A 49 -0.73 -10.58 2.68
N LEU A 50 -1.34 -11.30 1.76
CA LEU A 50 -2.18 -10.77 0.70
C LEU A 50 -3.65 -10.88 1.12
N LYS A 51 -4.30 -9.73 1.35
CA LYS A 51 -5.75 -9.66 1.54
C LYS A 51 -6.42 -9.21 0.25
N PHE A 52 -7.55 -9.83 -0.07
CA PHE A 52 -8.26 -9.58 -1.33
C PHE A 52 -9.63 -8.96 -1.07
N ASP A 53 -9.88 -7.80 -1.64
CA ASP A 53 -11.22 -7.25 -1.79
C ASP A 53 -11.73 -7.49 -3.22
N CYS A 54 -12.60 -8.49 -3.34
CA CYS A 54 -13.14 -8.90 -4.62
C CYS A 54 -14.15 -7.89 -5.22
N ARG A 55 -14.63 -6.88 -4.47
CA ARG A 55 -15.59 -5.88 -5.01
C ARG A 55 -14.88 -4.92 -5.96
N PRO A 56 -13.94 -4.08 -5.49
CA PRO A 56 -13.13 -3.22 -6.34
C PRO A 56 -12.00 -3.98 -7.08
N CYS A 57 -11.83 -5.29 -6.84
CA CYS A 57 -10.67 -6.06 -7.29
C CYS A 57 -9.34 -5.47 -6.77
N GLU A 58 -9.24 -5.31 -5.47
CA GLU A 58 -8.03 -4.80 -4.82
C GLU A 58 -7.33 -5.92 -4.05
N MET A 59 -6.01 -5.95 -4.15
CA MET A 59 -5.15 -6.84 -3.39
C MET A 59 -4.21 -5.99 -2.52
N HIS A 60 -4.36 -6.14 -1.21
CA HIS A 60 -3.58 -5.43 -0.21
C HIS A 60 -2.42 -6.32 0.23
N VAL A 61 -1.21 -5.84 0.00
CA VAL A 61 0.02 -6.48 0.45
C VAL A 61 0.36 -5.93 1.83
N ILE A 62 0.23 -6.78 2.84
CA ILE A 62 0.41 -6.43 4.24
C ILE A 62 1.74 -7.01 4.72
N GLY A 63 2.60 -6.12 5.20
CA GLY A 63 3.92 -6.47 5.72
C GLY A 63 4.06 -6.18 7.20
N LYS A 64 5.11 -6.75 7.80
CA LYS A 64 5.55 -6.38 9.16
C LYS A 64 6.49 -5.19 9.04
N ILE A 65 6.19 -4.12 9.77
CA ILE A 65 7.11 -2.98 9.85
C ILE A 65 8.44 -3.42 10.49
N LYS A 66 9.54 -3.19 9.78
CA LYS A 66 10.90 -3.38 10.31
C LYS A 66 11.25 -2.23 11.26
N ASN A 67 11.95 -2.55 12.34
CA ASN A 67 12.30 -1.58 13.38
C ASN A 67 13.13 -0.39 12.88
N HIS A 68 13.94 -0.57 11.82
CA HIS A 68 14.74 0.52 11.25
C HIS A 68 13.88 1.54 10.49
N ILE A 69 12.75 1.12 9.92
CA ILE A 69 11.80 2.01 9.22
C ILE A 69 11.14 2.99 10.21
N LEU A 70 10.83 2.53 11.44
CA LEU A 70 10.25 3.39 12.48
C LEU A 70 11.18 4.53 12.94
N LYS A 71 12.49 4.38 12.72
CA LYS A 71 13.48 5.41 13.03
C LYS A 71 13.75 6.35 11.87
N MET A 72 13.27 6.03 10.67
CA MET A 72 13.43 6.90 9.51
C MET A 72 12.32 7.94 9.45
N PRO A 73 12.64 9.20 9.09
CA PRO A 73 11.63 10.19 8.77
C PRO A 73 10.78 9.69 7.60
N LEU A 74 9.47 9.99 7.65
CA LEU A 74 8.56 9.63 6.57
C LEU A 74 9.08 10.21 5.24
N PRO A 75 9.01 9.46 4.13
CA PRO A 75 9.36 10.00 2.81
C PRO A 75 8.47 11.23 2.54
N GLY A 76 9.10 12.39 2.33
CA GLY A 76 8.43 13.69 2.18
C GLY A 76 8.31 14.53 3.46
N SER A 77 8.68 14.01 4.63
CA SER A 77 8.67 14.76 5.91
C SER A 77 9.93 15.59 6.14
N VAL A 78 11.00 15.38 5.36
CA VAL A 78 12.11 16.32 5.30
C VAL A 78 11.63 17.54 4.51
N VAL A 79 10.98 18.46 5.22
CA VAL A 79 10.93 19.85 4.77
C VAL A 79 12.37 20.31 4.82
N ALA A 80 13.04 20.34 3.67
CA ALA A 80 14.24 21.16 3.54
C ALA A 80 13.81 22.54 4.05
N SER A 81 14.42 23.01 5.13
CA SER A 81 14.07 24.27 5.78
C SER A 81 14.37 25.41 4.80
N VAL A 82 13.44 25.68 3.88
CA VAL A 82 13.50 26.85 3.01
C VAL A 82 12.91 28.00 3.82
N SER A 83 13.71 29.04 4.05
CA SER A 83 13.23 30.25 4.72
C SER A 83 12.12 30.89 3.89
N PRO A 84 11.11 31.54 4.51
CA PRO A 84 10.13 32.36 3.79
C PRO A 84 10.77 33.34 2.80
N ASP A 85 11.96 33.86 3.13
CA ASP A 85 12.73 34.77 2.27
C ASP A 85 13.21 34.11 0.97
N ASP A 86 13.56 32.83 1.01
CA ASP A 86 14.03 32.10 -0.17
C ASP A 86 12.87 31.72 -1.09
N LEU A 87 11.68 31.49 -0.54
CA LEU A 87 10.45 31.32 -1.33
C LEU A 87 10.09 32.61 -2.07
N LEU A 88 10.17 33.76 -1.40
CA LEU A 88 9.83 35.07 -1.97
C LEU A 88 10.71 35.43 -3.18
N LYS A 89 11.99 35.01 -3.19
CA LYS A 89 12.92 35.25 -4.31
C LYS A 89 12.56 34.49 -5.59
N THR A 90 11.82 33.38 -5.49
CA THR A 90 11.46 32.54 -6.63
C THR A 90 10.16 32.94 -7.33
N LEU A 91 9.38 33.85 -6.73
CA LEU A 91 8.09 34.26 -7.29
C LEU A 91 8.28 35.13 -8.54
N PRO A 92 7.62 34.81 -9.67
CA PRO A 92 7.70 35.63 -10.87
C PRO A 92 7.06 37.01 -10.61
N LYS A 93 7.81 38.08 -10.87
CA LYS A 93 7.26 39.44 -10.81
C LYS A 93 6.11 39.57 -11.80
N ARG A 94 4.91 39.91 -11.31
CA ARG A 94 3.79 40.32 -12.16
C ARG A 94 4.26 41.51 -13.01
N LYS A 95 4.32 41.32 -14.32
CA LYS A 95 4.47 42.42 -15.28
C LYS A 95 3.12 43.13 -15.34
N GLY A 96 3.11 44.41 -14.98
CA GLY A 96 1.98 45.31 -15.18
C GLY A 96 1.85 45.74 -16.64
#